data_AF-A0A2U3W0N7-F1
#
_entry.id   AF-A0A2U3W0N7-F1
#
_cell.length_a   1.000
_cell.length_b   1.000
_cell.length_c   1.000
_cell.angle_alpha   90.00
_cell.angle_beta   90.00
_cell.angle_gamma   90.00
#
_symmetry.space_group_name_H-M   'P 1'
#
loop_
_entity.id
_entity.type
_entity.pdbx_description
1 polymer ?
#
loop_
_entity_poly.entity_id
_entity_poly.type
_entity_poly.pdbx_seq_one_letter_code
_entity_poly.pdbx_strand_id
1 'polypeptide(L)'
;MEPVASNIQVRNIQVLLQAAEFLERREREAEHGYASLCPHRSPGPVYRRRKRSPQASGALDSGRSVHNELEKRRRAQLKRCLEQLKQQMPLGADCARYTTLSLLRWARMHIQKLEAQERQARRLKEKLRSKRQSLRRQLERLRGPAGPRAHSLDSSGLSSERSDSDREEADVDVESLASGAEAELPWGFGAGREHSYSHGCSSWL
;
A
#
# COMPACT_ATOMS: atom_id res chain seq x y z
N MET A 1 28.42 -46.79 75.28
CA MET A 1 27.51 -46.44 74.17
C MET A 1 28.05 -45.13 73.62
N GLU A 2 28.90 -45.15 72.59
CA GLU A 2 28.57 -44.76 71.20
C GLU A 2 29.69 -45.23 70.23
N PRO A 3 29.59 -46.38 69.52
CA PRO A 3 30.48 -46.61 68.36
C PRO A 3 29.75 -47.00 67.05
N VAL A 4 28.41 -47.05 67.06
CA VAL A 4 27.64 -47.49 65.88
C VAL A 4 27.31 -46.32 64.95
N ALA A 5 27.07 -45.13 65.50
CA ALA A 5 26.77 -43.92 64.74
C ALA A 5 27.94 -43.49 63.82
N SER A 6 29.18 -43.64 64.29
CA SER A 6 30.39 -43.32 63.53
C SER A 6 30.57 -44.23 62.30
N ASN A 7 30.23 -45.52 62.41
CA ASN A 7 30.30 -46.44 61.26
C ASN A 7 29.27 -46.11 60.17
N ILE A 8 28.08 -45.63 60.56
CA ILE A 8 27.04 -45.20 59.60
C ILE A 8 27.48 -43.89 58.91
N GLN A 9 28.04 -42.94 59.67
CA GLN A 9 28.60 -41.72 59.09
C GLN A 9 29.72 -42.01 58.10
N VAL A 10 30.65 -42.91 58.42
CA VAL A 10 31.75 -43.30 57.51
C VAL A 10 31.23 -43.92 56.22
N ARG A 11 30.22 -44.80 56.29
CA ARG A 11 29.59 -45.40 55.10
C ARG A 11 28.86 -44.36 54.25
N ASN A 12 28.12 -43.44 54.88
CA ASN A 12 27.42 -42.38 54.17
C ASN A 12 28.39 -41.43 53.47
N ILE A 13 29.51 -41.09 54.12
CA ILE A 13 30.55 -40.25 53.52
C ILE A 13 31.17 -40.96 52.31
N GLN A 14 31.45 -42.27 52.39
CA GLN A 14 31.96 -43.04 51.25
C GLN A 14 30.99 -43.05 50.06
N VAL A 15 29.69 -43.23 50.31
CA VAL A 15 28.67 -43.18 49.27
C VAL A 15 28.58 -41.80 48.63
N LEU A 16 28.68 -40.73 49.43
CA LEU A 16 28.67 -39.35 48.92
C LEU A 16 29.93 -39.03 48.10
N LEU A 17 31.10 -39.50 48.52
CA LEU A 17 32.34 -39.37 47.76
C LEU A 17 32.27 -40.11 46.42
N GLN A 18 31.74 -41.34 46.43
CA GLN A 18 31.53 -42.13 45.20
C GLN A 18 30.53 -41.45 44.26
N ALA A 19 29.46 -40.84 44.80
CA ALA A 19 28.51 -40.07 44.03
C ALA A 19 29.12 -38.78 43.46
N ALA A 20 29.99 -38.11 44.22
CA ALA A 20 30.71 -36.92 43.77
C ALA A 20 31.69 -37.24 42.63
N GLU A 21 32.47 -38.32 42.73
CA GLU A 21 33.33 -38.79 41.64
C GLU A 21 32.53 -39.14 40.38
N PHE A 22 31.34 -39.73 40.53
CA PHE A 22 30.45 -40.04 39.42
C PHE A 22 29.91 -38.76 38.75
N LEU A 23 29.53 -37.75 39.53
CA LEU A 23 29.11 -36.45 39.00
C LEU A 23 30.25 -35.73 38.29
N GLU A 24 31.46 -35.71 38.86
CA GLU A 24 32.64 -35.12 38.22
C GLU A 24 33.02 -35.84 36.92
N ARG A 25 32.94 -37.17 36.85
CA ARG A 25 33.15 -37.91 35.58
C ARG A 25 32.10 -37.52 34.55
N ARG A 26 30.83 -37.48 34.95
CA ARG A 26 29.72 -37.11 34.08
C ARG A 26 29.80 -35.65 33.60
N GLU A 27 30.29 -34.75 34.44
CA GLU A 27 30.45 -33.33 34.13
C GLU A 27 31.62 -33.12 33.15
N ARG A 28 32.78 -33.78 33.37
CA ARG A 28 33.88 -33.79 32.39
C ARG A 28 33.50 -34.40 31.05
N GLU A 29 32.69 -35.48 31.05
CA GLU A 29 32.16 -36.10 29.82
C GLU A 29 31.12 -35.22 29.11
N ALA A 30 30.36 -34.42 29.86
CA ALA A 30 29.40 -33.47 29.30
C ALA A 30 30.08 -32.27 28.63
N GLU A 31 31.28 -31.90 29.06
CA GLU A 31 32.10 -30.84 28.46
C GLU A 31 32.99 -31.35 27.31
N HIS A 32 33.43 -32.61 27.35
CA HIS A 32 34.29 -33.22 26.32
C HIS A 32 33.54 -34.05 25.27
N GLY A 33 32.39 -33.55 24.83
CA GLY A 33 31.56 -34.17 23.79
C GLY A 33 32.12 -34.21 22.36
N TYR A 34 33.40 -33.84 22.13
CA TYR A 34 33.98 -33.78 20.76
C TYR A 34 35.42 -34.32 20.60
N ALA A 35 36.06 -34.89 21.62
CA ALA A 35 37.47 -35.30 21.52
C ALA A 35 37.78 -36.67 22.13
N SER A 36 37.02 -37.71 21.79
CA SER A 36 37.46 -39.10 21.98
C SER A 36 37.49 -39.80 20.62
N LEU A 37 38.70 -40.12 20.18
CA LEU A 37 39.02 -40.68 18.88
C LEU A 37 38.23 -41.96 18.62
N CYS A 38 37.57 -42.03 17.46
CA CYS A 38 37.01 -43.27 16.93
C CYS A 38 38.09 -44.35 16.79
N PRO A 39 37.69 -45.61 16.96
CA PRO A 39 37.96 -46.58 15.91
C PRO A 39 36.65 -47.12 15.35
N HIS A 40 36.38 -46.74 14.11
CA HIS A 40 35.75 -47.55 13.06
C HIS A 40 34.81 -48.71 13.47
N ARG A 41 33.48 -48.49 13.38
CA ARG A 41 32.53 -49.37 12.64
C ARG A 41 31.14 -48.72 12.51
N SER A 42 30.58 -48.79 11.31
CA SER A 42 29.31 -48.23 10.80
C SER A 42 28.04 -48.94 11.32
N PRO A 43 26.83 -48.67 10.78
CA PRO A 43 26.01 -47.45 10.85
C PRO A 43 24.58 -47.75 11.38
N GLY A 44 23.92 -46.79 12.05
CA GLY A 44 22.51 -46.96 12.42
C GLY A 44 21.82 -45.63 12.77
N PRO A 45 20.71 -45.24 12.11
CA PRO A 45 20.01 -44.00 12.41
C PRO A 45 18.94 -44.23 13.48
N VAL A 46 19.13 -43.68 14.68
CA VAL A 46 18.06 -43.62 15.68
C VAL A 46 17.86 -42.18 16.11
N TYR A 47 16.80 -41.60 15.55
CA TYR A 47 16.19 -40.32 15.87
C TYR A 47 15.84 -40.25 17.37
N ARG A 48 16.78 -39.85 18.24
CA ARG A 48 16.44 -39.45 19.61
C ARG A 48 16.08 -37.98 19.63
N ARG A 49 14.81 -37.71 19.31
CA ARG A 49 14.08 -36.50 19.65
C ARG A 49 14.14 -36.32 21.18
N ARG A 50 15.13 -35.58 21.69
CA ARG A 50 15.22 -35.20 23.10
C ARG A 50 14.02 -34.31 23.42
N LYS A 51 13.02 -34.89 24.09
CA LYS A 51 11.97 -34.12 24.77
C LYS A 51 12.66 -33.33 25.89
N ARG A 52 12.78 -32.00 25.71
CA ARG A 52 13.09 -31.07 26.80
C ARG A 52 11.92 -31.10 27.80
N SER A 53 12.24 -31.23 29.08
CA SER A 53 11.30 -31.13 30.19
C SER A 53 10.62 -29.74 30.20
N PRO A 54 9.29 -29.64 30.41
CA PRO A 54 8.60 -28.37 30.53
C PRO A 54 8.59 -27.95 32.00
N GLN A 55 9.65 -27.30 32.47
CA GLN A 55 9.59 -26.57 33.73
C GLN A 55 10.18 -25.16 33.53
N ALA A 56 9.33 -24.16 33.79
CA ALA A 56 9.63 -22.75 34.01
C ALA A 56 9.91 -21.80 32.82
N SER A 57 9.33 -22.00 31.61
CA SER A 57 9.39 -20.97 30.53
C SER A 57 8.14 -20.08 30.38
N GLY A 58 7.05 -20.36 31.11
CA GLY A 58 5.72 -19.74 30.87
C GLY A 58 5.65 -18.22 31.04
N ALA A 59 6.50 -17.62 31.88
CA ALA A 59 6.49 -16.17 32.11
C ALA A 59 7.25 -15.38 31.03
N LEU A 60 8.34 -15.93 30.49
CA LEU A 60 9.14 -15.29 29.43
C LEU A 60 8.52 -15.48 28.03
N ASP A 61 7.78 -16.57 27.82
CA ASP A 61 7.07 -16.82 26.56
C ASP A 61 5.80 -15.99 26.42
N SER A 62 5.17 -15.55 27.52
CA SER A 62 3.94 -14.74 27.49
C SER A 62 4.18 -13.37 26.82
N GLY A 63 5.21 -12.64 27.24
CA GLY A 63 5.56 -11.34 26.63
C GLY A 63 6.00 -11.46 25.16
N ARG A 64 6.75 -12.52 24.82
CA ARG A 64 7.14 -12.82 23.43
C ARG A 64 5.94 -13.18 22.56
N SER A 65 4.99 -13.94 23.10
CA SER A 65 3.76 -14.33 22.43
C SER A 65 2.88 -13.12 22.12
N VAL A 66 2.66 -12.24 23.09
CA VAL A 66 1.90 -10.99 22.89
C VAL A 66 2.56 -10.11 21.83
N HIS A 67 3.88 -9.97 21.86
CA HIS A 67 4.62 -9.22 20.84
C HIS A 67 4.43 -9.81 19.43
N ASN A 68 4.55 -11.13 19.28
CA ASN A 68 4.34 -11.80 18.00
C ASN A 68 2.92 -11.62 17.47
N GLU A 69 1.92 -11.68 18.36
CA GLU A 69 0.53 -11.45 17.98
C GLU A 69 0.29 -10.02 17.52
N LEU A 70 0.84 -9.04 18.24
CA LEU A 70 0.77 -7.63 17.86
C LEU A 70 1.43 -7.38 16.49
N GLU A 71 2.63 -7.92 16.27
CA GLU A 71 3.35 -7.79 15.00
C GLU A 71 2.60 -8.50 13.85
N LYS A 72 1.95 -9.64 14.13
CA LYS A 72 1.08 -10.31 13.15
C LYS A 72 -0.11 -9.44 12.76
N ARG A 73 -0.79 -8.82 13.73
CA ARG A 73 -1.89 -7.88 13.49
C ARG A 73 -1.41 -6.65 12.70
N ARG A 74 -0.27 -6.07 13.08
CA ARG A 74 0.37 -4.95 12.36
C ARG A 74 0.67 -5.31 10.90
N ARG A 75 1.25 -6.49 10.65
CA ARG A 75 1.55 -6.97 9.28
C ARG A 75 0.29 -7.19 8.46
N ALA A 76 -0.78 -7.73 9.06
CA ALA A 76 -2.07 -7.87 8.38
C ALA A 76 -2.66 -6.52 7.98
N GLN A 77 -2.61 -5.53 8.89
CA GLN A 77 -3.05 -4.16 8.60
C GLN A 77 -2.24 -3.54 7.46
N LEU A 78 -0.90 -3.67 7.49
CA LEU A 78 -0.04 -3.14 6.43
C LEU A 78 -0.39 -3.76 5.06
N LYS A 79 -0.61 -5.07 4.99
CA LYS A 79 -1.02 -5.74 3.75
C LYS A 79 -2.33 -5.16 3.21
N ARG A 80 -3.33 -5.00 4.07
CA ARG A 80 -4.61 -4.37 3.71
C ARG A 80 -4.41 -2.96 3.14
N CYS A 81 -3.60 -2.13 3.79
CA CYS A 81 -3.31 -0.78 3.29
C CYS A 81 -2.62 -0.79 1.92
N LEU A 82 -1.67 -1.71 1.69
CA LEU A 82 -0.99 -1.85 0.40
C LEU A 82 -1.92 -2.36 -0.70
N GLU A 83 -2.85 -3.27 -0.38
CA GLU A 83 -3.89 -3.74 -1.31
C GLU A 83 -4.84 -2.60 -1.71
N GLN A 84 -5.29 -1.80 -0.74
CA GLN A 84 -6.09 -0.60 -1.01
C GLN A 84 -5.34 0.40 -1.89
N LEU A 85 -4.06 0.65 -1.60
CA LEU A 85 -3.23 1.51 -2.43
C LEU A 85 -3.14 0.98 -3.86
N LYS A 86 -2.99 -0.34 -4.05
CA LYS A 86 -2.96 -0.95 -5.38
C LYS A 86 -4.23 -0.68 -6.18
N GLN A 87 -5.40 -0.75 -5.55
CA GLN A 87 -6.70 -0.52 -6.22
C GLN A 87 -6.87 0.93 -6.70
N GLN A 88 -6.24 1.90 -6.03
CA GLN A 88 -6.33 3.32 -6.40
C GLN A 88 -5.38 3.72 -7.53
N MET A 89 -4.47 2.83 -7.91
CA MET A 89 -3.42 3.14 -8.87
C MET A 89 -3.81 2.69 -10.28
N PRO A 90 -3.51 3.49 -11.32
CA PRO A 90 -3.69 3.09 -12.72
C PRO A 90 -2.59 2.08 -13.11
N LEU A 91 -2.61 0.92 -12.47
CA LEU A 91 -1.73 -0.21 -12.76
C LEU A 91 -2.45 -1.04 -13.81
N GLY A 92 -1.94 -1.02 -15.05
CA GLY A 92 -2.42 -1.91 -16.09
C GLY A 92 -2.34 -3.39 -15.67
N ALA A 93 -3.02 -4.27 -16.41
CA ALA A 93 -3.08 -5.71 -16.15
C ALA A 93 -1.69 -6.39 -16.12
N ASP A 94 -0.65 -5.73 -16.60
CA ASP A 94 0.70 -6.28 -16.76
C ASP A 94 1.54 -6.31 -15.47
N CYS A 95 1.04 -5.77 -14.35
CA CYS A 95 1.78 -5.78 -13.09
C CYS A 95 1.48 -7.06 -12.26
N ALA A 96 1.75 -8.22 -12.84
CA ALA A 96 1.51 -9.52 -12.21
C ALA A 96 2.30 -9.73 -10.90
N ARG A 97 3.43 -9.02 -10.71
CA ARG A 97 4.20 -8.97 -9.44
C ARG A 97 4.71 -7.57 -9.15
N TYR A 98 4.06 -6.87 -8.22
CA TYR A 98 4.54 -5.62 -7.65
C TYR A 98 5.28 -5.88 -6.34
N THR A 99 6.39 -5.17 -6.13
CA THR A 99 7.04 -5.07 -4.83
C THR A 99 6.49 -3.85 -4.07
N THR A 100 6.58 -3.84 -2.73
CA THR A 100 6.17 -2.68 -1.92
C THR A 100 6.86 -1.40 -2.37
N LEU A 101 8.16 -1.47 -2.68
CA LEU A 101 8.92 -0.30 -3.13
C LEU A 101 8.43 0.22 -4.48
N SER A 102 8.17 -0.66 -5.45
CA SER A 102 7.62 -0.25 -6.75
C SER A 102 6.25 0.41 -6.59
N LEU A 103 5.35 -0.15 -5.77
CA LEU A 103 4.03 0.42 -5.55
C LEU A 103 4.11 1.85 -4.99
N LEU A 104 4.97 2.08 -4.00
CA LEU A 104 5.16 3.39 -3.39
C LEU A 104 5.76 4.42 -4.37
N ARG A 105 6.72 4.00 -5.21
CA ARG A 105 7.29 4.88 -6.25
C ARG A 105 6.22 5.30 -7.26
N TRP A 106 5.39 4.36 -7.70
CA TRP A 106 4.32 4.64 -8.66
C TRP A 106 3.26 5.54 -8.04
N ALA A 107 2.87 5.31 -6.79
CA ALA A 107 1.95 6.16 -6.05
C ALA A 107 2.43 7.62 -5.99
N ARG A 108 3.71 7.83 -5.66
CA ARG A 108 4.31 9.17 -5.68
C ARG A 108 4.24 9.81 -7.08
N MET A 109 4.59 9.06 -8.12
CA MET A 109 4.51 9.57 -9.50
C MET A 109 3.08 9.90 -9.93
N HIS A 110 2.11 9.10 -9.51
CA HIS A 110 0.70 9.32 -9.84
C HIS A 110 0.16 10.58 -9.17
N ILE A 111 0.47 10.80 -7.89
CA ILE A 111 0.14 12.05 -7.18
C ILE A 111 0.72 13.25 -7.93
N GLN A 112 2.02 13.21 -8.27
CA GLN A 112 2.66 14.29 -9.03
C GLN A 112 2.00 14.56 -10.39
N LYS A 113 1.58 13.49 -11.08
CA LYS A 113 0.86 13.60 -12.36
C LYS A 113 -0.50 14.28 -12.15
N LEU A 114 -1.27 13.86 -11.15
CA LEU A 114 -2.57 14.45 -10.83
C LEU A 114 -2.44 15.93 -10.47
N GLU A 115 -1.46 16.30 -9.63
CA GLU A 115 -1.19 17.69 -9.27
C GLU A 115 -0.80 18.55 -10.49
N ALA A 116 -0.05 17.99 -11.44
CA ALA A 116 0.29 18.68 -12.68
C ALA A 116 -0.94 18.89 -13.57
N GLN A 117 -1.77 17.87 -13.72
CA GLN A 117 -3.03 17.95 -14.47
C GLN A 117 -3.98 18.97 -13.86
N GLU A 118 -4.13 18.97 -12.53
CA GLU A 118 -4.95 19.94 -11.82
C GLU A 118 -4.47 21.38 -12.07
N ARG A 119 -3.15 21.63 -11.97
CA ARG A 119 -2.58 22.95 -12.28
C ARG A 119 -2.83 23.38 -13.72
N GLN A 120 -2.73 22.45 -14.68
CA GLN A 120 -3.02 22.74 -16.10
C GLN A 120 -4.50 23.05 -16.32
N ALA A 121 -5.39 22.25 -15.74
CA ALA A 121 -6.84 22.44 -15.82
C ALA A 121 -7.26 23.79 -15.22
N ARG A 122 -6.70 24.16 -14.06
CA ARG A 122 -6.93 25.48 -13.43
C ARG A 122 -6.53 26.62 -14.37
N ARG A 123 -5.33 26.58 -14.95
CA ARG A 123 -4.87 27.59 -15.93
C ARG A 123 -5.77 27.66 -17.16
N LEU A 124 -6.23 26.53 -17.67
CA LEU A 124 -7.14 26.50 -18.81
C LEU A 124 -8.49 27.13 -18.46
N LYS A 125 -9.05 26.80 -17.29
CA LYS A 125 -10.29 27.38 -16.78
C LYS A 125 -10.19 28.90 -16.65
N GLU A 126 -9.09 29.42 -16.12
CA GLU A 126 -8.83 30.86 -16.02
C GLU A 126 -8.76 31.54 -17.40
N LYS A 127 -8.02 30.95 -18.35
CA LYS A 127 -7.95 31.46 -19.73
C LYS A 127 -9.33 31.53 -20.39
N LEU A 128 -10.12 30.47 -20.25
CA LEU A 128 -11.49 30.42 -20.78
C LEU A 128 -12.40 31.42 -20.09
N ARG A 129 -12.30 31.60 -18.76
CA ARG A 129 -13.05 32.62 -18.02
C ARG A 129 -12.73 34.04 -18.51
N SER A 130 -11.44 34.35 -18.72
CA SER A 130 -11.01 35.64 -19.27
C SER A 130 -11.52 35.85 -20.70
N LYS A 131 -11.42 34.83 -21.57
CA LYS A 131 -11.97 34.89 -22.93
C LYS A 131 -13.48 35.11 -22.93
N ARG A 132 -14.22 34.38 -22.10
CA ARG A 132 -15.67 34.54 -21.92
C ARG A 132 -16.01 35.97 -21.49
N GLN A 133 -15.27 36.53 -20.53
CA GLN A 133 -15.48 37.91 -20.08
C GLN A 133 -15.21 38.93 -21.20
N SER A 134 -14.12 38.75 -21.96
CA SER A 134 -13.80 39.63 -23.09
C SER A 134 -14.89 39.60 -24.16
N LEU A 135 -15.35 38.41 -24.54
CA LEU A 135 -16.45 38.23 -25.49
C LEU A 135 -17.77 38.85 -24.99
N ARG A 136 -18.09 38.69 -23.70
CA ARG A 136 -19.27 39.34 -23.10
C ARG A 136 -19.19 40.87 -23.21
N ARG A 137 -18.03 41.47 -22.88
CA ARG A 137 -17.82 42.92 -23.05
C ARG A 137 -17.90 43.36 -24.52
N GLN A 138 -17.44 42.53 -25.45
CA GLN A 138 -17.58 42.79 -26.89
C GLN A 138 -19.05 42.77 -27.32
N LEU A 139 -19.81 41.78 -26.88
CA LEU A 139 -21.25 41.70 -27.14
C LEU A 139 -21.99 42.91 -26.56
N GLU A 140 -21.69 43.33 -25.33
CA GLU A 140 -22.28 44.53 -24.72
C GLU A 140 -22.00 45.80 -25.53
N ARG A 141 -20.75 45.97 -26.02
CA ARG A 141 -20.40 47.11 -26.90
C ARG A 141 -21.14 47.08 -28.23
N LEU A 142 -21.25 45.90 -28.86
CA LEU A 142 -21.94 45.73 -30.14
C LEU A 142 -23.46 45.86 -29.99
N ARG A 143 -24.02 45.47 -28.84
CA ARG A 143 -25.43 45.66 -28.54
C ARG A 143 -25.77 47.16 -28.41
N GLY A 144 -24.81 47.98 -27.97
CA GLY A 144 -24.96 49.44 -27.85
C GLY A 144 -26.20 49.83 -27.02
N PRO A 145 -26.55 51.12 -26.91
CA PRO A 145 -27.81 51.53 -26.29
C PRO A 145 -29.07 51.22 -27.14
N ALA A 146 -29.04 50.20 -28.02
CA ALA A 146 -30.15 49.80 -28.89
C ALA A 146 -30.47 48.31 -28.67
N GLY A 147 -31.28 47.92 -27.67
CA GLY A 147 -32.73 48.09 -27.60
C GLY A 147 -33.32 47.16 -26.52
N PRO A 148 -34.55 47.45 -26.02
CA PRO A 148 -35.73 47.28 -26.86
C PRO A 148 -36.44 48.61 -27.13
N ARG A 149 -36.18 49.18 -28.32
CA ARG A 149 -37.18 49.96 -29.08
C ARG A 149 -37.30 49.40 -30.50
N ALA A 150 -37.41 48.08 -30.59
CA ALA A 150 -37.82 47.37 -31.82
C ALA A 150 -39.16 46.63 -31.65
N HIS A 151 -39.94 47.01 -30.63
CA HIS A 151 -41.35 46.65 -30.46
C HIS A 151 -42.12 47.92 -30.10
N SER A 152 -42.16 48.87 -31.03
CA SER A 152 -43.09 49.99 -30.94
C SER A 152 -43.58 50.30 -32.34
N LEU A 153 -44.30 49.34 -32.93
CA LEU A 153 -45.38 49.66 -33.84
C LEU A 153 -46.52 48.70 -33.48
N ASP A 154 -47.56 49.30 -32.89
CA ASP A 154 -48.88 48.74 -32.61
C ASP A 154 -48.99 47.67 -31.52
N SER A 155 -49.33 48.09 -30.29
CA SER A 155 -50.60 47.73 -29.66
C SER A 155 -50.69 48.28 -28.23
N SER A 156 -51.80 48.96 -28.00
CA SER A 156 -52.25 49.68 -26.80
C SER A 156 -52.36 48.86 -25.51
N GLY A 157 -52.02 49.48 -24.36
CA GLY A 157 -52.49 49.18 -22.99
C GLY A 157 -52.22 47.75 -22.48
N LEU A 158 -51.55 47.49 -21.38
CA LEU A 158 -51.93 47.83 -20.01
C LEU A 158 -50.76 47.40 -19.07
N SER A 159 -50.67 48.06 -17.92
CA SER A 159 -49.80 47.81 -16.76
C SER A 159 -49.61 46.34 -16.32
N SER A 160 -48.40 45.96 -15.88
CA SER A 160 -48.24 45.21 -14.62
C SER A 160 -46.79 45.15 -14.14
N GLU A 161 -46.64 45.20 -12.83
CA GLU A 161 -45.43 45.44 -12.06
C GLU A 161 -44.60 44.16 -11.83
N ARG A 162 -43.29 44.35 -11.58
CA ARG A 162 -42.30 43.36 -11.08
C ARG A 162 -41.83 42.31 -12.09
N SER A 163 -40.75 42.64 -12.80
CA SER A 163 -39.87 41.64 -13.43
C SER A 163 -38.64 41.44 -12.54
N ASP A 164 -38.78 40.59 -11.53
CA ASP A 164 -37.65 40.04 -10.79
C ASP A 164 -36.99 38.99 -11.69
N SER A 165 -35.97 39.41 -12.44
CA SER A 165 -35.19 38.50 -13.29
C SER A 165 -34.05 37.94 -12.45
N ASP A 166 -34.39 36.95 -11.63
CA ASP A 166 -33.45 36.00 -11.09
C ASP A 166 -32.70 35.35 -12.25
N ARG A 167 -31.46 35.79 -12.41
CA ARG A 167 -30.52 35.29 -13.38
C ARG A 167 -30.05 33.93 -12.89
N GLU A 168 -30.81 32.89 -13.22
CA GLU A 168 -30.37 31.52 -12.95
C GLU A 168 -29.01 31.29 -13.65
N GLU A 169 -27.96 31.14 -12.82
CA GLU A 169 -26.68 30.62 -13.24
C GLU A 169 -26.88 29.14 -13.57
N ALA A 170 -27.25 28.84 -14.81
CA ALA A 170 -27.21 27.48 -15.32
C ALA A 170 -25.75 27.03 -15.39
N ASP A 171 -25.25 26.44 -14.29
CA ASP A 171 -24.05 25.61 -14.30
C ASP A 171 -24.35 24.40 -15.19
N VAL A 172 -23.81 24.44 -16.41
CA VAL A 172 -23.92 23.32 -17.35
C VAL A 172 -23.04 22.19 -16.80
N ASP A 173 -23.67 21.19 -16.21
CA ASP A 173 -23.00 19.97 -15.77
C ASP A 173 -22.55 19.17 -16.99
N VAL A 174 -21.23 19.04 -17.17
CA VAL A 174 -20.61 18.35 -18.33
C VAL A 174 -20.25 16.90 -17.98
N GLU A 175 -20.55 16.41 -16.78
CA GLU A 175 -20.05 15.11 -16.31
C GLU A 175 -20.96 13.91 -16.65
N SER A 176 -22.16 14.13 -17.21
CA SER A 176 -23.17 13.06 -17.35
C SER A 176 -23.06 12.16 -18.60
N LEU A 177 -22.14 12.41 -19.55
CA LEU A 177 -22.05 11.60 -20.80
C LEU A 177 -20.97 10.52 -20.81
N ALA A 178 -20.26 10.29 -19.70
CA ALA A 178 -19.18 9.31 -19.67
C ALA A 178 -19.31 8.34 -18.51
N SER A 179 -20.34 7.49 -18.52
CA SER A 179 -20.30 6.12 -17.97
C SER A 179 -21.66 5.44 -18.12
N GLY A 180 -21.86 4.69 -19.20
CA GLY A 180 -23.00 3.80 -19.32
C GLY A 180 -23.42 3.47 -20.74
N ALA A 181 -22.65 2.62 -21.43
CA ALA A 181 -23.18 1.55 -22.29
C ALA A 181 -22.02 0.91 -23.07
N GLU A 182 -21.73 -0.31 -22.67
CA GLU A 182 -21.03 -1.32 -23.45
C GLU A 182 -21.83 -1.59 -24.74
N ALA A 183 -21.19 -1.46 -25.91
CA ALA A 183 -21.64 -2.08 -27.14
C ALA A 183 -20.42 -2.29 -28.03
N GLU A 184 -20.05 -3.57 -28.17
CA GLU A 184 -19.10 -4.04 -29.16
C GLU A 184 -19.41 -3.50 -30.55
N LEU A 185 -18.40 -3.00 -31.25
CA LEU A 185 -18.25 -3.11 -32.71
C LEU A 185 -16.81 -2.68 -33.08
N PRO A 186 -16.08 -3.47 -33.88
CA PRO A 186 -14.70 -3.18 -34.25
C PRO A 186 -14.66 -2.27 -35.47
N TRP A 187 -14.32 -0.99 -35.28
CA TRP A 187 -14.02 -0.11 -36.41
C TRP A 187 -12.53 -0.17 -36.74
N GLY A 188 -12.19 -1.15 -37.58
CA GLY A 188 -11.08 -1.03 -38.50
C GLY A 188 -11.41 0.05 -39.53
N PHE A 189 -10.64 1.14 -39.52
CA PHE A 189 -10.48 2.01 -40.67
C PHE A 189 -9.00 2.03 -41.03
N GLY A 190 -8.63 1.14 -41.96
CA GLY A 190 -7.42 1.27 -42.73
C GLY A 190 -7.64 2.34 -43.79
N ALA A 191 -6.87 3.42 -43.72
CA ALA A 191 -6.60 4.29 -44.86
C ALA A 191 -5.13 4.65 -44.79
N GLY A 192 -4.35 4.06 -45.69
CA GLY A 192 -2.94 4.37 -45.84
C GLY A 192 -2.74 5.83 -46.24
N ARG A 193 -1.71 6.45 -45.66
CA ARG A 193 -0.93 7.46 -46.37
C ARG A 193 0.43 7.55 -45.72
N GLU A 194 1.42 7.05 -46.43
CA GLU A 194 2.82 7.15 -46.08
C GLU A 194 3.22 8.61 -46.09
N HIS A 195 3.75 9.11 -44.98
CA HIS A 195 4.74 10.17 -45.01
C HIS A 195 5.83 9.89 -43.99
N SER A 196 7.00 9.62 -44.54
CA SER A 196 8.28 9.60 -43.86
C SER A 196 8.65 11.02 -43.43
N TYR A 197 8.90 11.21 -42.14
CA TYR A 197 9.77 12.31 -41.66
C TYR A 197 10.65 11.78 -40.53
N SER A 198 11.93 11.68 -40.86
CA SER A 198 13.03 11.45 -39.93
C SER A 198 13.06 12.53 -38.85
N HIS A 199 13.07 12.13 -37.58
CA HIS A 199 13.66 12.97 -36.52
C HIS A 199 14.45 12.11 -35.51
N GLY A 200 15.76 12.34 -35.54
CA GLY A 200 16.75 12.23 -34.47
C GLY A 200 16.44 11.35 -33.26
N CYS A 201 17.14 10.23 -33.21
CA CYS A 201 17.49 9.54 -31.97
C CYS A 201 18.29 10.49 -31.06
N SER A 202 17.75 10.80 -29.89
CA SER A 202 18.54 11.29 -28.76
C SER A 202 18.30 10.33 -27.59
N SER A 203 19.27 9.45 -27.38
CA SER A 203 19.32 8.59 -26.19
C SER A 203 19.61 9.43 -24.96
N TRP A 204 18.78 9.32 -23.94
CA TRP A 204 19.09 9.85 -22.62
C TRP A 204 19.93 8.81 -21.86
N LEU A 205 21.18 9.18 -21.58
CA LEU A 205 21.99 8.66 -20.48
C LEU A 205 22.01 9.72 -19.38
#